data_AF-A0A7C0X4L4-F1
#
_entry.id   AF-A0A7C0X4L4-F1
#
_cell.length_a   1.000
_cell.length_b   1.000
_cell.length_c   1.000
_cell.angle_alpha   90.00
_cell.angle_beta   90.00
_cell.angle_gamma   90.00
#
_symmetry.space_group_name_H-M   'P 1'
#
loop_
_entity.id
_entity.type
_entity.pdbx_description
1 polymer ?
#
loop_
_entity_poly.entity_id
_entity_poly.type
_entity_poly.pdbx_seq_one_letter_code
_entity_poly.pdbx_strand_id
1 'polypeptide(L)'
;IAPTASIAGSVQVSARVVETGIHKMESVGFDINAIRSGYGIAPIAPVVGDDTRCMGSSNDCIIYCGRTFYTVNYPDTEELADYLRKIPSNTSPDYGKPFYVTFKEAGFDFFKVDAGMFAPAEVTINELTTGMTLTGGKINPEILLESFNIKRV
;
A
#
# COMPACT_ATOMS: atom_id res chain seq x y z
N ILE A 1 -7.21 1.23 23.10
CA ILE A 1 -6.90 2.45 22.31
C ILE A 1 -5.39 2.59 22.27
N ALA A 2 -4.80 2.85 21.10
CA ALA A 2 -3.35 3.01 20.94
C ALA A 2 -3.06 4.24 20.04
N PRO A 3 -2.09 5.10 20.38
CA PRO A 3 -1.72 6.25 19.56
C PRO A 3 -0.90 5.81 18.33
N THR A 4 -0.83 6.67 17.32
CA THR A 4 -0.07 6.40 16.08
C THR A 4 1.42 6.29 16.38
N ALA A 5 1.96 7.16 17.22
CA ALA A 5 3.33 7.12 17.72
C ALA A 5 3.51 6.04 18.82
N SER A 6 3.19 4.79 18.49
CA SER A 6 3.44 3.64 19.35
C SER A 6 3.71 2.38 18.54
N ILE A 7 4.33 1.37 19.16
CA ILE A 7 4.54 0.07 18.50
C ILE A 7 3.22 -0.58 18.08
N ALA A 8 2.17 -0.45 18.90
CA ALA A 8 0.85 -0.96 18.56
C ALA A 8 0.27 -0.22 17.34
N GLY A 9 0.49 1.10 17.25
CA GLY A 9 0.14 1.93 16.09
C GLY A 9 0.85 1.47 14.82
N SER A 10 2.18 1.32 14.86
CA SER A 10 2.95 0.82 13.71
C SER A 10 2.49 -0.57 13.25
N VAL A 11 2.26 -1.49 14.19
CA VAL A 11 1.80 -2.85 13.86
C VAL A 11 0.43 -2.83 13.22
N GLN A 12 -0.55 -2.14 13.82
CA GLN A 12 -1.93 -2.17 13.32
C GLN A 12 -2.11 -1.41 12.01
N VAL A 13 -1.29 -0.39 11.72
CA VAL A 13 -1.28 0.26 10.40
C VAL A 13 -0.69 -0.67 9.34
N SER A 14 0.51 -1.23 9.56
CA SER A 14 1.11 -2.17 8.60
C SER A 14 0.25 -3.42 8.36
N ALA A 15 -0.49 -3.88 9.38
CA ALA A 15 -1.42 -5.00 9.26
C ALA A 15 -2.57 -4.76 8.27
N ARG A 16 -2.84 -3.49 7.91
CA ARG A 16 -3.85 -3.11 6.92
C ARG A 16 -3.39 -3.26 5.46
N VAL A 17 -2.18 -3.76 5.21
CA VAL A 17 -1.63 -3.92 3.86
C VAL A 17 -2.60 -4.64 2.90
N VAL A 18 -3.30 -5.69 3.36
CA VAL A 18 -4.33 -6.38 2.55
C VAL A 18 -5.58 -5.51 2.36
N GLU A 19 -6.04 -4.84 3.42
CA GLU A 19 -7.21 -3.97 3.36
C GLU A 19 -7.00 -2.82 2.37
N THR A 20 -5.84 -2.16 2.38
CA THR A 20 -5.52 -1.08 1.44
C THR A 20 -5.54 -1.54 -0.03
N GLY A 21 -5.10 -2.77 -0.31
CA GLY A 21 -5.18 -3.31 -1.67
C GLY A 21 -6.62 -3.61 -2.09
N ILE A 22 -7.45 -4.14 -1.20
CA ILE A 22 -8.88 -4.37 -1.46
C ILE A 22 -9.61 -3.04 -1.68
N HIS A 23 -9.39 -2.05 -0.81
CA HIS A 23 -9.97 -0.71 -0.95
C HIS A 23 -9.55 -0.06 -2.28
N LYS A 24 -8.28 -0.19 -2.66
CA LYS A 24 -7.79 0.31 -3.94
C LYS A 24 -8.42 -0.42 -5.12
N MET A 25 -8.57 -1.74 -5.07
CA MET A 25 -9.28 -2.53 -6.08
C MET A 25 -10.71 -2.01 -6.29
N GLU A 26 -11.47 -1.83 -5.21
CA GLU A 26 -12.82 -1.25 -5.26
C GLU A 26 -12.81 0.14 -5.91
N SER A 27 -11.88 1.02 -5.51
CA SER A 27 -11.79 2.39 -6.04
C SER A 27 -11.53 2.46 -7.54
N VAL A 28 -10.89 1.44 -8.13
CA VAL A 28 -10.65 1.36 -9.59
C VAL A 28 -11.73 0.57 -10.32
N GLY A 29 -12.78 0.13 -9.62
CA GLY A 29 -13.96 -0.54 -10.17
C GLY A 29 -13.91 -2.06 -10.19
N PHE A 30 -12.91 -2.69 -9.57
CA PHE A 30 -12.83 -4.15 -9.51
C PHE A 30 -13.90 -4.72 -8.55
N ASP A 31 -14.58 -5.81 -8.94
CA ASP A 31 -15.52 -6.52 -8.07
C ASP A 31 -14.77 -7.28 -6.97
N ILE A 32 -14.66 -6.67 -5.80
CA ILE A 32 -13.99 -7.26 -4.64
C ILE A 32 -14.67 -8.54 -4.11
N ASN A 33 -15.92 -8.85 -4.51
CA ASN A 33 -16.56 -10.13 -4.17
C ASN A 33 -15.97 -11.32 -4.93
N ALA A 34 -15.17 -11.06 -5.97
CA ALA A 34 -14.39 -12.07 -6.66
C ALA A 34 -13.21 -12.59 -5.82
N ILE A 35 -12.79 -11.86 -4.78
CA ILE A 35 -11.67 -12.23 -3.91
C ILE A 35 -12.10 -13.40 -3.00
N ARG A 36 -11.29 -14.46 -2.98
CA ARG A 36 -11.51 -15.66 -2.14
C ARG A 36 -10.62 -15.67 -0.90
N SER A 37 -9.41 -15.17 -1.04
CA SER A 37 -8.49 -15.00 0.07
C SER A 37 -7.43 -13.96 -0.29
N GLY A 38 -6.76 -13.46 0.73
CA GLY A 38 -5.57 -12.64 0.53
C GLY A 38 -4.66 -12.71 1.75
N TYR A 39 -3.37 -12.58 1.50
CA TYR A 39 -2.40 -12.28 2.54
C TYR A 39 -1.46 -11.17 2.07
N GLY A 40 -0.80 -10.54 3.01
CA GLY A 40 0.14 -9.49 2.69
C GLY A 40 1.22 -9.36 3.73
N ILE A 41 2.30 -8.72 3.33
CA ILE A 41 3.49 -8.50 4.14
C ILE A 41 3.85 -7.04 3.99
N ALA A 42 3.94 -6.34 5.11
CA ALA A 42 4.47 -4.98 5.18
C ALA A 42 5.44 -4.89 6.37
N PRO A 43 6.53 -4.10 6.27
CA PRO A 43 7.40 -3.84 7.40
C PRO A 43 6.66 -3.08 8.49
N ILE A 44 7.13 -3.18 9.73
CA ILE A 44 6.60 -2.40 10.85
C ILE A 44 7.48 -1.16 10.99
N ALA A 45 6.87 0.03 10.92
CA ALA A 45 7.61 1.28 11.03
C ALA A 45 8.21 1.46 12.44
N PRO A 46 9.43 1.98 12.57
CA PRO A 46 9.91 2.48 13.85
C PRO A 46 9.06 3.68 14.30
N VAL A 47 9.07 3.98 15.60
CA VAL A 47 8.43 5.18 16.14
C VAL A 47 9.37 6.37 15.90
N VAL A 48 9.14 7.12 14.82
CA VAL A 48 10.06 8.15 14.28
C VAL A 48 9.84 9.57 14.82
N GLY A 49 8.85 9.77 15.70
CA GLY A 49 8.54 11.08 16.28
C GLY A 49 7.11 11.18 16.79
N ASP A 50 6.48 12.35 16.56
CA ASP A 50 5.08 12.59 16.89
C ASP A 50 4.10 11.76 16.02
N ASP A 51 2.81 11.86 16.33
CA ASP A 51 1.75 11.14 15.62
C ASP A 51 1.70 11.48 14.12
N THR A 52 2.06 12.70 13.72
CA THR A 52 2.01 13.13 12.31
C THR A 52 3.15 12.49 11.51
N ARG A 53 4.36 12.45 12.08
CA ARG A 53 5.50 11.74 11.46
C ARG A 53 5.28 10.24 11.44
N CYS A 54 4.78 9.66 12.54
CA CYS A 54 4.50 8.23 12.61
C CYS A 54 3.35 7.83 11.68
N MET A 55 2.38 8.71 11.42
CA MET A 55 1.35 8.49 10.40
C MET A 55 1.98 8.39 9.00
N GLY A 56 2.94 9.26 8.67
CA GLY A 56 3.70 9.14 7.43
C GLY A 56 4.49 7.85 7.33
N SER A 57 5.35 7.56 8.30
CA SER A 57 6.23 6.38 8.23
C SER A 57 5.49 5.04 8.25
N SER A 58 4.38 4.95 8.99
CA SER A 58 3.56 3.73 9.02
C SER A 58 2.78 3.51 7.71
N ASN A 59 2.27 4.56 7.07
CA ASN A 59 1.68 4.45 5.73
C ASN A 59 2.74 4.10 4.68
N ASP A 60 3.94 4.69 4.78
CA ASP A 60 5.05 4.41 3.87
C ASP A 60 5.42 2.92 3.83
N CYS A 61 5.24 2.18 4.94
CA CYS A 61 5.43 0.73 4.97
C CYS A 61 4.56 -0.01 3.95
N ILE A 62 3.30 0.43 3.80
CA ILE A 62 2.34 -0.14 2.85
C ILE A 62 2.64 0.38 1.44
N ILE A 63 2.73 1.70 1.30
CA ILE A 63 2.89 2.40 0.02
C ILE A 63 4.15 1.95 -0.70
N TYR A 64 5.25 1.78 0.02
CA TYR A 64 6.56 1.53 -0.61
C TYR A 64 7.06 0.10 -0.46
N CYS A 65 6.62 -0.67 0.54
CA CYS A 65 7.07 -2.06 0.70
C CYS A 65 5.95 -3.06 1.03
N GLY A 66 4.68 -2.64 0.95
CA GLY A 66 3.55 -3.53 1.12
C GLY A 66 3.44 -4.47 -0.07
N ARG A 67 3.54 -5.78 0.18
CA ARG A 67 3.35 -6.82 -0.82
C ARG A 67 2.06 -7.55 -0.50
N THR A 68 1.20 -7.70 -1.50
CA THR A 68 -0.09 -8.36 -1.34
C THR A 68 -0.27 -9.48 -2.34
N PHE A 69 -0.97 -10.52 -1.91
CA PHE A 69 -1.22 -11.73 -2.67
C PHE A 69 -2.69 -12.06 -2.51
N TYR A 70 -3.44 -12.02 -3.61
CA TYR A 70 -4.86 -12.31 -3.63
C TYR A 70 -5.13 -13.55 -4.47
N THR A 71 -6.08 -14.35 -4.02
CA THR A 71 -6.66 -15.41 -4.83
C THR A 71 -8.06 -14.98 -5.24
N VAL A 72 -8.35 -14.99 -6.54
CA VAL A 72 -9.61 -14.50 -7.10
C VAL A 72 -10.26 -15.55 -7.99
N ASN A 73 -11.58 -15.45 -8.14
CA ASN A 73 -12.32 -16.13 -9.19
C ASN A 73 -12.77 -15.06 -10.19
N TYR A 74 -11.97 -14.86 -11.24
CA TYR A 74 -12.15 -13.79 -12.23
C TYR A 74 -11.57 -14.24 -13.59
N PRO A 75 -12.33 -14.99 -14.40
CA PRO A 75 -11.79 -15.70 -15.57
C PRO A 75 -11.26 -14.79 -16.69
N ASP A 76 -11.66 -13.52 -16.74
CA ASP A 76 -11.15 -12.57 -17.74
C ASP A 76 -9.76 -12.05 -17.30
N THR A 77 -8.71 -12.76 -17.71
CA THR A 77 -7.33 -12.45 -17.32
C THR A 77 -6.79 -11.17 -17.95
N GLU A 78 -7.32 -10.75 -19.10
CA GLU A 78 -6.89 -9.50 -19.76
C GLU A 78 -7.44 -8.29 -19.01
N GLU A 79 -8.73 -8.31 -18.66
CA GLU A 79 -9.33 -7.28 -17.83
C GLU A 79 -8.71 -7.25 -16.42
N LEU A 80 -8.41 -8.43 -15.85
CA LEU A 80 -7.68 -8.52 -14.57
C LEU A 80 -6.30 -7.85 -14.65
N ALA A 81 -5.59 -8.01 -15.77
CA ALA A 81 -4.32 -7.33 -15.99
C ALA A 81 -4.50 -5.80 -16.10
N ASP A 82 -5.59 -5.32 -16.68
CA ASP A 82 -5.91 -3.89 -16.76
C ASP A 82 -6.17 -3.27 -15.37
N TYR A 83 -6.87 -3.98 -14.48
CA TYR A 83 -7.01 -3.55 -13.08
C TYR A 83 -5.65 -3.56 -12.38
N LEU A 84 -4.87 -4.64 -12.55
CA LEU A 84 -3.57 -4.77 -11.90
C LEU A 84 -2.59 -3.65 -12.24
N ARG A 85 -2.66 -3.08 -13.45
CA ARG A 85 -1.83 -1.92 -13.84
C ARG A 85 -2.23 -0.62 -13.13
N LYS A 86 -3.37 -0.55 -12.45
CA LYS A 86 -3.92 0.64 -11.78
C LYS A 86 -3.93 0.54 -10.26
N ILE A 87 -3.71 -0.65 -9.70
CA ILE A 87 -3.80 -0.89 -8.25
C ILE A 87 -2.55 -0.42 -7.51
N PRO A 88 -1.31 -0.80 -7.89
CA PRO A 88 -0.13 -0.48 -7.10
C PRO A 88 0.06 1.02 -6.87
N SER A 89 0.64 1.37 -5.73
CA SER A 89 0.84 2.77 -5.30
C SER A 89 1.65 3.60 -6.28
N ASN A 90 2.56 2.98 -7.04
CA ASN A 90 3.41 3.66 -8.02
C ASN A 90 2.67 4.17 -9.27
N THR A 91 1.36 3.97 -9.33
CA THR A 91 0.46 4.54 -10.34
C THR A 91 -0.03 5.94 -9.98
N SER A 92 0.11 6.33 -8.71
CA SER A 92 -0.25 7.67 -8.22
C SER A 92 0.74 8.74 -8.69
N PRO A 93 0.28 9.94 -9.08
CA PRO A 93 1.17 11.06 -9.38
C PRO A 93 1.95 11.58 -8.15
N ASP A 94 1.47 11.30 -6.94
CA ASP A 94 2.12 11.71 -5.68
C ASP A 94 3.17 10.70 -5.18
N TYR A 95 3.36 9.59 -5.89
CA TYR A 95 4.36 8.58 -5.57
C TYR A 95 5.80 9.10 -5.74
N GLY A 96 6.68 8.71 -4.81
CA GLY A 96 8.14 8.87 -4.98
C GLY A 96 8.86 9.58 -3.85
N LYS A 97 8.15 9.94 -2.77
CA LYS A 97 8.72 10.58 -1.58
C LYS A 97 7.96 10.17 -0.31
N PRO A 98 8.57 10.26 0.89
CA PRO A 98 7.89 9.88 2.13
C PRO A 98 6.52 10.57 2.28
N PHE A 99 5.50 9.85 2.73
CA PHE A 99 4.12 10.36 2.81
C PHE A 99 4.03 11.63 3.66
N TYR A 100 4.83 11.75 4.71
CA TYR A 100 4.90 12.98 5.51
C TYR A 100 5.26 14.21 4.67
N VAL A 101 6.17 14.06 3.69
CA VAL A 101 6.57 15.14 2.79
C VAL A 101 5.42 15.50 1.85
N THR A 102 4.79 14.50 1.22
CA THR A 102 3.59 14.69 0.39
C THR A 102 2.48 15.39 1.17
N PHE A 103 2.18 14.93 2.38
CA PHE A 103 1.13 15.50 3.23
C PHE A 103 1.45 16.92 3.68
N LYS A 104 2.71 17.22 3.99
CA LYS A 104 3.16 18.58 4.30
C LYS A 104 3.03 19.52 3.10
N GLU A 105 3.40 19.09 1.90
CA GLU A 105 3.27 19.88 0.67
C GLU A 105 1.80 20.15 0.30
N ALA A 106 0.92 19.19 0.60
CA ALA A 106 -0.53 19.36 0.52
C ALA A 106 -1.11 20.31 1.58
N GLY A 107 -0.29 20.85 2.50
CA GLY A 107 -0.75 21.70 3.59
C GLY A 107 -1.52 20.95 4.67
N PHE A 108 -1.19 19.66 4.87
CA PHE A 108 -1.86 18.74 5.80
C PHE A 108 -3.35 18.53 5.48
N ASP A 109 -3.69 18.58 4.18
CA ASP A 109 -5.04 18.38 3.66
C ASP A 109 -5.11 17.10 2.82
N PHE A 110 -5.78 16.07 3.35
CA PHE A 110 -5.92 14.77 2.68
C PHE A 110 -6.66 14.86 1.34
N PHE A 111 -7.54 15.85 1.13
CA PHE A 111 -8.26 16.01 -0.14
C PHE A 111 -7.36 16.48 -1.29
N LYS A 112 -6.16 16.98 -0.96
CA LYS A 112 -5.15 17.41 -1.94
C LYS A 112 -4.10 16.35 -2.23
N VAL A 113 -4.17 15.20 -1.57
CA VAL A 113 -3.32 14.04 -1.85
C VAL A 113 -4.13 13.07 -2.71
N ASP A 114 -3.50 12.53 -3.76
CA ASP A 114 -4.13 11.50 -4.56
C ASP A 114 -4.46 10.26 -3.71
N ALA A 115 -5.75 9.94 -3.63
CA ALA A 115 -6.23 8.77 -2.91
C ALA A 115 -5.64 7.46 -3.49
N GLY A 116 -5.23 7.48 -4.76
CA GLY A 116 -4.56 6.34 -5.40
C GLY A 116 -3.20 5.99 -4.80
N MET A 117 -2.59 6.88 -4.02
CA MET A 117 -1.34 6.61 -3.31
C MET A 117 -1.51 5.61 -2.17
N PHE A 118 -2.70 5.50 -1.56
CA PHE A 118 -3.00 4.59 -0.46
C PHE A 118 -3.26 3.18 -0.96
N ALA A 119 -2.21 2.55 -1.47
CA ALA A 119 -2.23 1.23 -2.06
C ALA A 119 -0.93 0.47 -1.71
N PRO A 120 -0.93 -0.87 -1.80
CA PRO A 120 0.30 -1.64 -1.66
C PRO A 120 1.30 -1.34 -2.80
N ALA A 121 2.58 -1.49 -2.47
CA ALA A 121 3.68 -1.32 -3.41
C ALA A 121 3.70 -2.37 -4.53
N GLU A 122 3.39 -3.62 -4.19
CA GLU A 122 3.36 -4.76 -5.12
C GLU A 122 2.11 -5.61 -4.88
N VAL A 123 1.46 -6.01 -5.97
CA VAL A 123 0.24 -6.82 -5.95
C VAL A 123 0.44 -8.03 -6.83
N THR A 124 0.15 -9.21 -6.28
CA THR A 124 0.11 -10.47 -7.01
C THR A 124 -1.30 -11.05 -6.92
N ILE A 125 -1.87 -11.45 -8.05
CA ILE A 125 -3.21 -12.03 -8.13
C ILE A 125 -3.10 -13.41 -8.78
N ASN A 126 -3.53 -14.44 -8.06
CA ASN A 126 -3.72 -15.78 -8.58
C ASN A 126 -5.19 -16.00 -8.93
N GLU A 127 -5.46 -16.29 -10.20
CA GLU A 127 -6.79 -16.54 -10.72
C GLU A 127 -7.05 -18.06 -10.78
N LEU A 128 -8.16 -18.49 -10.17
CA LEU A 128 -8.44 -19.91 -9.90
C LEU A 128 -8.90 -20.71 -11.12
N THR A 129 -9.59 -20.09 -12.07
CA THR A 129 -10.24 -20.79 -13.18
C THR A 129 -9.27 -21.09 -14.34
N THR A 130 -8.39 -20.14 -14.63
CA THR A 130 -7.34 -20.20 -15.66
C THR A 130 -6.02 -20.72 -15.11
N GLY A 131 -5.81 -20.63 -13.79
CA GLY A 131 -4.55 -20.95 -13.12
C GLY A 131 -3.44 -19.91 -13.35
N MET A 132 -3.75 -18.78 -14.01
CA MET A 132 -2.80 -17.71 -14.27
C MET A 132 -2.49 -16.94 -12.98
N THR A 133 -1.24 -16.49 -12.85
CA THR A 133 -0.84 -15.57 -11.78
C THR A 133 -0.22 -14.33 -12.40
N LEU A 134 -0.78 -13.18 -12.06
CA LEU A 134 -0.35 -11.86 -12.54
C LEU A 134 0.29 -11.10 -11.39
N THR A 135 1.35 -10.33 -11.68
CA THR A 135 2.01 -9.49 -10.69
C THR A 135 2.29 -8.09 -11.26
N GLY A 136 2.17 -7.07 -10.43
CA GLY A 136 2.33 -5.68 -10.81
C GLY A 136 2.78 -4.80 -9.65
N GLY A 137 3.39 -3.66 -9.97
CA GLY A 137 4.01 -2.78 -9.00
C GLY A 137 5.45 -3.17 -8.70
N LYS A 138 6.01 -2.59 -7.64
CA LYS A 138 7.36 -2.88 -7.13
C LYS A 138 7.53 -2.30 -5.73
N ILE A 139 8.33 -2.99 -4.90
CA ILE A 139 8.81 -2.39 -3.65
C ILE A 139 9.86 -1.31 -3.93
N ASN A 140 9.95 -0.33 -3.03
CA ASN A 140 10.92 0.75 -3.05
C ASN A 140 11.49 1.00 -1.64
N PRO A 141 12.45 0.17 -1.21
CA PRO A 141 13.01 0.27 0.14
C PRO A 141 13.74 1.59 0.41
N GLU A 142 14.24 2.27 -0.61
CA GLU A 142 15.02 3.50 -0.44
C GLU A 142 14.17 4.63 0.18
N ILE A 143 12.90 4.76 -0.22
CA ILE A 143 11.98 5.74 0.37
C ILE A 143 11.66 5.39 1.83
N LEU A 144 11.59 4.10 2.17
CA LEU A 144 11.44 3.69 3.56
C LEU A 144 12.65 4.05 4.41
N LEU A 145 13.87 3.85 3.90
CA LEU A 145 15.08 4.22 4.62
C LEU A 145 15.11 5.73 4.90
N GLU A 146 14.68 6.55 3.93
CA GLU A 146 14.51 8.00 4.11
C GLU A 146 13.42 8.32 5.14
N SER A 147 12.23 7.72 5.01
CA SER A 147 11.09 7.90 5.92
C SER A 147 11.42 7.53 7.37
N PHE A 148 12.24 6.50 7.56
CA PHE A 148 12.68 6.01 8.86
C PHE A 148 13.88 6.77 9.43
N ASN A 149 14.47 7.69 8.66
CA ASN A 149 15.71 8.40 9.02
C ASN A 149 16.85 7.42 9.41
N ILE A 150 17.01 6.34 8.64
CA ILE A 150 18.03 5.32 8.92
C ILE A 150 19.41 5.84 8.53
N LYS A 151 20.33 5.83 9.50
CA LYS A 151 21.76 6.05 9.27
C LYS A 151 22.49 4.71 9.20
N ARG A 152 23.17 4.44 8.07
CA ARG A 152 24.08 3.29 7.95
C ARG A 152 25.38 3.59 8.71
N VAL A 153 25.85 2.63 9.50
CA VAL A 153 27.10 2.68 10.27
C VAL A 153 28.08 1.63 9.78
#